data_AF-A0A438HF28-F1
#
_entry.id   AF-A0A438HF28-F1
#
_cell.length_a   1.000
_cell.length_b   1.000
_cell.length_c   1.000
_cell.angle_alpha   90.00
_cell.angle_beta   90.00
_cell.angle_gamma   90.00
#
_symmetry.space_group_name_H-M   'P 1'
#
loop_
_entity.id
_entity.type
_entity.pdbx_description
1 polymer ?
#
loop_
_entity_poly.entity_id
_entity_poly.type
_entity_poly.pdbx_seq_one_letter_code
_entity_poly.pdbx_strand_id
1 'polypeptide(L)'
;MLNQAFTIRLDQSNYLVWRTQMLNIIIANGLEEMIHDKIPVPSRFLGDSKNINPKYNIWQRQIRLVMCWIYSSLTEEVMTQIIDLDTASEIWTTLEKIFSTASKARIMQFRFQLQTTKKED
;
A
#
# COMPACT_ATOMS: atom_id res chain seq x y z
N MET A 1 19.13 -4.67 -6.61
CA MET A 1 17.67 -4.54 -6.44
C MET A 1 17.05 -5.82 -6.95
N LEU A 2 16.25 -6.51 -6.12
CA LEU A 2 15.51 -7.69 -6.56
C LEU A 2 14.53 -7.26 -7.66
N ASN A 3 14.64 -7.90 -8.82
CA ASN A 3 13.69 -7.75 -9.92
C ASN A 3 12.42 -8.50 -9.52
N GLN A 4 11.54 -7.84 -8.77
CA GLN A 4 10.40 -8.48 -8.13
C GLN A 4 9.18 -8.39 -9.05
N ALA A 5 8.79 -9.51 -9.63
CA ALA A 5 7.54 -9.61 -10.37
C ALA A 5 6.37 -9.58 -9.36
N PHE A 6 5.49 -8.59 -9.47
CA PHE A 6 4.25 -8.55 -8.72
C PHE A 6 3.28 -9.57 -9.30
N THR A 7 3.23 -10.76 -8.72
CA THR A 7 2.37 -11.86 -9.21
C THR A 7 0.88 -11.56 -9.01
N ILE A 8 0.53 -10.67 -8.06
CA ILE A 8 -0.86 -10.32 -7.76
C ILE A 8 -1.10 -8.84 -8.04
N ARG A 9 -2.10 -8.58 -8.89
CA ARG A 9 -2.62 -7.24 -9.19
C ARG A 9 -3.88 -7.02 -8.35
N LEU A 10 -3.89 -5.98 -7.52
CA LEU A 10 -4.99 -5.66 -6.60
C LEU A 10 -6.27 -5.37 -7.38
N ASP A 11 -7.33 -6.08 -7.01
CA ASP A 11 -8.69 -5.91 -7.48
C ASP A 11 -9.68 -5.91 -6.31
N GLN A 12 -10.97 -5.82 -6.62
CA GLN A 12 -12.08 -5.81 -5.66
C GLN A 12 -12.13 -7.05 -4.74
N SER A 13 -11.54 -8.17 -5.16
CA SER A 13 -11.69 -9.48 -4.52
C SER A 13 -10.51 -9.88 -3.62
N ASN A 14 -9.29 -9.38 -3.89
CA ASN A 14 -8.06 -10.02 -3.42
C ASN A 14 -7.22 -9.20 -2.41
N TYR A 15 -7.78 -8.12 -1.84
CA TYR A 15 -7.06 -7.18 -0.98
C TYR A 15 -6.22 -7.82 0.14
N LEU A 16 -6.75 -8.79 0.89
CA LEU A 16 -6.01 -9.41 2.01
C LEU A 16 -4.73 -10.12 1.54
N VAL A 17 -4.81 -10.80 0.40
CA VAL A 17 -3.66 -11.51 -0.18
C VAL A 17 -2.65 -10.50 -0.70
N TRP A 18 -3.13 -9.49 -1.45
CA TRP A 18 -2.29 -8.41 -1.96
C TRP A 18 -1.57 -7.65 -0.83
N ARG A 19 -2.30 -7.23 0.20
CA ARG A 19 -1.77 -6.49 1.35
C ARG A 19 -0.67 -7.27 2.05
N THR A 20 -0.89 -8.56 2.26
CA THR A 20 0.08 -9.45 2.91
C THR A 20 1.38 -9.54 2.10
N GLN A 21 1.28 -9.74 0.79
CA GLN A 21 2.46 -9.80 -0.08
C GLN A 21 3.19 -8.47 -0.16
N MET A 22 2.46 -7.37 -0.41
CA MET A 22 3.06 -6.05 -0.53
C MET A 22 3.74 -5.62 0.77
N LEU A 23 3.10 -5.86 1.93
CA LEU A 23 3.69 -5.55 3.22
C LEU A 23 4.99 -6.34 3.45
N ASN A 24 5.02 -7.64 3.12
CA ASN A 24 6.23 -8.45 3.22
C ASN A 24 7.37 -7.91 2.33
N ILE A 25 7.05 -7.44 1.11
CA ILE A 25 8.04 -6.82 0.21
C ILE A 25 8.61 -5.55 0.83
N ILE A 26 7.75 -4.69 1.34
CA ILE A 26 8.14 -3.42 1.97
C ILE A 26 9.02 -3.67 3.20
N ILE A 27 8.62 -4.60 4.08
CA ILE A 27 9.37 -4.98 5.30
C ILE A 27 10.71 -5.60 4.93
N ALA A 28 10.75 -6.53 3.96
CA ALA A 28 12.00 -7.19 3.54
C ALA A 28 13.05 -6.20 2.99
N ASN A 29 12.61 -5.03 2.52
CA ASN A 29 13.48 -3.96 2.06
C ASN A 29 13.74 -2.87 3.11
N GLY A 30 13.21 -3.01 4.34
CA GLY A 30 13.38 -2.04 5.43
C GLY A 30 12.65 -0.72 5.22
N LEU A 31 11.53 -0.73 4.49
CA LEU A 31 10.79 0.49 4.07
C LEU A 31 9.42 0.63 4.72
N GLU A 32 9.10 -0.17 5.75
CA GLU A 32 7.78 -0.17 6.43
C GLU A 32 7.38 1.22 6.93
N GLU A 33 8.34 1.99 7.41
CA GLU A 33 8.09 3.31 7.96
C GLU A 33 7.63 4.34 6.89
N MET A 34 7.83 4.04 5.59
CA MET A 34 7.36 4.88 4.47
C MET A 34 5.85 4.84 4.26
N ILE A 35 5.16 3.78 4.69
CA ILE A 35 3.70 3.63 4.55
C ILE A 35 2.92 4.06 5.79
N HIS A 36 3.62 4.35 6.89
CA HIS A 36 3.01 4.71 8.18
C HIS A 36 3.24 6.17 8.61
N ASP A 37 3.78 7.03 7.73
CA ASP A 37 4.11 8.44 8.00
C ASP A 37 4.97 8.66 9.25
N LYS A 38 5.79 7.67 9.61
CA LYS A 38 6.63 7.73 10.81
C LYS A 38 7.98 8.42 10.56
N ILE A 39 8.37 8.60 9.30
CA ILE A 39 9.62 9.27 8.93
C ILE A 39 9.33 10.72 8.57
N PRO A 40 9.81 11.71 9.35
CA PRO A 40 9.69 13.11 8.98
C PRO A 40 10.47 13.38 7.68
N VAL A 41 9.86 14.15 6.78
CA VAL A 41 10.46 14.54 5.50
C VAL A 41 11.76 15.30 5.78
N PRO A 42 12.93 14.82 5.31
CA PRO A 42 14.18 15.54 5.50
C PRO A 42 14.14 16.91 4.80
N SER A 43 14.81 17.92 5.35
CA SER A 43 14.98 19.19 4.63
C SER A 43 15.64 18.95 3.29
N ARG A 44 15.09 19.55 2.22
CA ARG A 44 15.61 19.42 0.85
C ARG A 44 17.03 19.94 0.70
N PHE A 45 17.35 21.04 1.38
CA PHE A 45 18.65 21.66 1.36
C PHE A 45 19.34 21.55 2.72
N LEU A 46 20.66 21.48 2.70
CA LEU A 46 21.49 21.85 3.84
C LEU A 46 21.28 23.35 4.09
N GLY A 47 21.49 23.84 5.31
CA GLY A 47 21.07 25.19 5.77
C GLY A 47 21.55 26.41 4.95
N ASP A 48 22.29 26.19 3.87
CA ASP A 48 22.75 27.15 2.87
C ASP A 48 21.81 27.32 1.65
N SER A 49 20.69 26.58 1.57
CA SER A 49 19.73 26.60 0.45
C SER A 49 20.30 26.28 -0.93
N LYS A 50 21.54 25.80 -1.01
CA LYS A 50 22.25 25.50 -2.27
C LYS A 50 22.62 24.04 -2.38
N ASN A 51 23.04 23.43 -1.28
CA ASN A 51 23.48 22.05 -1.27
C ASN A 51 22.31 21.13 -0.94
N ILE A 52 22.00 20.20 -1.84
CA ILE A 52 20.94 19.22 -1.62
C ILE A 52 21.33 18.30 -0.48
N ASN A 53 20.43 18.09 0.47
CA ASN A 53 20.63 17.16 1.57
C ASN A 53 20.62 15.72 1.03
N PRO A 54 21.71 14.94 1.19
CA PRO A 54 21.76 13.55 0.74
C PRO A 54 20.66 12.68 1.37
N LYS A 55 20.25 12.99 2.61
CA LYS A 55 19.13 12.29 3.29
C LYS A 55 17.80 12.50 2.57
N TYR A 56 17.57 13.69 2.01
CA TYR A 56 16.37 13.97 1.22
C TYR A 56 16.35 13.12 -0.05
N ASN A 57 17.48 13.01 -0.77
CA ASN A 57 17.56 12.18 -1.98
C ASN A 57 17.33 10.69 -1.68
N ILE A 58 17.89 10.18 -0.58
CA ILE A 58 17.68 8.79 -0.15
C ILE A 58 16.21 8.56 0.18
N TRP A 59 15.62 9.44 1.00
CA TRP A 59 14.20 9.38 1.36
C TRP A 59 13.31 9.44 0.12
N GLN A 60 13.56 10.38 -0.79
CA GLN A 60 12.79 10.56 -2.02
C GLN A 60 12.87 9.33 -2.93
N ARG A 61 14.04 8.68 -3.02
CA ARG A 61 14.20 7.45 -3.78
C ARG A 61 13.42 6.29 -3.15
N GLN A 62 13.47 6.16 -1.83
CA GLN A 62 12.77 5.11 -1.10
C GLN A 62 11.24 5.25 -1.20
N ILE A 63 10.70 6.45 -1.00
CA ILE A 63 9.26 6.68 -1.10
C ILE A 63 8.77 6.45 -2.53
N ARG A 64 9.50 6.93 -3.54
CA ARG A 64 9.18 6.68 -4.96
C ARG A 64 9.22 5.19 -5.30
N LEU A 65 10.17 4.44 -4.73
CA LEU A 65 10.26 3.00 -4.94
C LEU A 65 9.03 2.26 -4.40
N VAL A 66 8.59 2.59 -3.18
CA VAL A 66 7.37 2.02 -2.59
C VAL A 66 6.14 2.37 -3.44
N MET A 67 6.00 3.62 -3.88
CA MET A 67 4.90 4.02 -4.76
C MET A 67 4.92 3.23 -6.08
N CYS A 68 6.08 3.05 -6.71
CA CYS A 68 6.21 2.25 -7.93
C CYS A 68 5.76 0.79 -7.71
N TRP A 69 6.12 0.19 -6.58
CA TRP A 69 5.67 -1.16 -6.23
C TRP A 69 4.16 -1.23 -6.08
N ILE A 70 3.58 -0.29 -5.34
CA ILE A 70 2.12 -0.22 -5.19
C ILE A 70 1.48 -0.06 -6.57
N TYR A 71 1.80 0.99 -7.33
CA TYR A 71 1.18 1.27 -8.63
C TYR A 71 1.31 0.12 -9.64
N SER A 72 2.47 -0.52 -9.74
CA SER A 72 2.67 -1.66 -10.65
C SER A 72 1.86 -2.90 -10.27
N SER A 73 1.41 -2.96 -9.02
CA SER A 73 0.57 -4.04 -8.48
C SER A 73 -0.92 -3.69 -8.44
N LEU A 74 -1.38 -2.60 -9.05
CA LEU A 74 -2.82 -2.24 -9.08
C LEU A 74 -3.46 -2.54 -10.42
N THR A 75 -4.76 -2.86 -10.39
CA THR A 75 -5.62 -2.73 -11.58
C THR A 75 -5.84 -1.25 -11.91
N GLU A 76 -6.19 -0.97 -13.16
CA GLU A 76 -6.46 0.39 -13.62
C GLU A 76 -7.64 1.01 -12.85
N GLU A 77 -8.70 0.23 -12.62
CA GLU A 77 -9.84 0.61 -11.79
C GLU A 77 -9.41 1.04 -10.37
N VAL A 78 -8.51 0.31 -9.73
CA VAL A 78 -8.02 0.67 -8.39
C VAL A 78 -7.08 1.86 -8.45
N MET A 79 -6.24 1.96 -9.48
CA MET A 79 -5.33 3.10 -9.68
C MET A 79 -6.09 4.42 -9.81
N THR A 80 -7.22 4.44 -10.53
CA THR A 80 -8.04 5.67 -10.67
C THR A 80 -8.58 6.21 -9.34
N GLN A 81 -8.70 5.37 -8.31
CA GLN A 81 -9.20 5.79 -6.99
C GLN A 81 -8.13 6.48 -6.13
N ILE A 82 -6.85 6.42 -6.53
CA ILE A 82 -5.72 6.92 -5.74
C ILE A 82 -4.78 7.84 -6.54
N ILE A 83 -5.16 8.22 -7.77
CA ILE A 83 -4.28 8.91 -8.72
C ILE A 83 -3.85 10.30 -8.24
N ASP A 84 -4.68 10.95 -7.43
CA ASP A 84 -4.43 12.30 -6.90
C ASP A 84 -3.66 12.29 -5.56
N LEU A 85 -3.15 11.14 -5.11
CA LEU A 85 -2.43 11.00 -3.84
C LEU A 85 -0.91 11.07 -4.06
N ASP A 86 -0.24 11.91 -3.26
CA ASP A 86 1.17 12.25 -3.47
C ASP A 86 2.14 11.47 -2.57
N THR A 87 1.64 10.83 -1.50
CA THR A 87 2.47 10.09 -0.54
C THR A 87 2.15 8.60 -0.49
N ALA A 88 3.17 7.78 -0.20
CA ALA A 88 3.00 6.34 -0.04
C ALA A 88 2.05 5.98 1.11
N SER A 89 2.03 6.77 2.20
CA SER A 89 1.14 6.52 3.33
C SER A 89 -0.31 6.87 3.03
N GLU A 90 -0.58 7.99 2.34
CA GLU A 90 -1.94 8.32 1.89
C GLU A 90 -2.49 7.23 0.98
N ILE A 91 -1.68 6.77 0.02
CA ILE A 91 -2.04 5.66 -0.87
C ILE A 91 -2.35 4.40 -0.06
N TRP A 92 -1.44 3.99 0.82
CA TRP A 92 -1.58 2.77 1.61
C TRP A 92 -2.84 2.81 2.49
N THR A 93 -3.05 3.92 3.20
CA THR A 93 -4.18 4.14 4.09
C THR A 93 -5.50 4.20 3.32
N THR A 94 -5.51 4.81 2.13
CA THR A 94 -6.70 4.90 1.28
C THR A 94 -7.10 3.53 0.76
N LEU A 95 -6.14 2.74 0.28
CA LEU A 95 -6.40 1.34 -0.10
C LEU A 95 -6.94 0.55 1.10
N GLU A 96 -6.34 0.68 2.29
CA GLU A 96 -6.89 0.02 3.48
C GLU A 96 -8.32 0.43 3.81
N LYS A 97 -8.66 1.72 3.66
CA LYS A 97 -10.04 2.20 3.86
C LYS A 97 -11.02 1.63 2.83
N ILE A 98 -10.69 1.71 1.54
CA ILE A 98 -11.53 1.20 0.43
C ILE A 98 -11.87 -0.28 0.67
N PHE A 99 -10.85 -1.08 0.98
CA PHE A 99 -11.01 -2.53 1.01
C PHE A 99 -11.32 -3.10 2.40
N SER A 100 -11.12 -2.36 3.50
CA SER A 100 -11.49 -2.82 4.85
C SER A 100 -13.00 -3.00 5.01
N THR A 101 -13.81 -2.10 4.44
CA THR A 101 -15.28 -2.19 4.49
C THR A 101 -15.77 -3.36 3.64
N ALA A 102 -15.25 -3.50 2.42
CA ALA A 102 -15.60 -4.60 1.53
C ALA A 102 -15.21 -5.97 2.12
N SER A 103 -14.03 -6.07 2.72
CA SER A 103 -13.55 -7.31 3.34
C SER A 103 -14.38 -7.70 4.56
N LYS A 104 -14.73 -6.73 5.42
CA LYS A 104 -15.61 -6.98 6.59
C LYS A 104 -17.01 -7.43 6.16
N ALA A 105 -17.59 -6.78 5.17
CA ALA A 105 -18.91 -7.17 4.63
C ALA A 105 -18.89 -8.60 4.06
N ARG A 106 -17.83 -8.95 3.32
CA ARG A 106 -17.67 -10.29 2.73
C ARG A 106 -17.51 -11.37 3.82
N ILE A 107 -16.71 -11.11 4.85
CA ILE A 107 -16.57 -12.02 6.01
C ILE A 107 -17.92 -12.21 6.72
N MET A 108 -18.69 -11.13 6.91
CA MET A 108 -20.01 -11.19 7.54
C MET A 108 -21.02 -11.98 6.69
N GLN A 109 -21.02 -11.78 5.37
CA GLN A 109 -21.85 -12.53 4.43
C GLN A 109 -21.52 -14.03 4.48
N PHE A 110 -20.24 -14.41 4.46
CA PHE A 110 -19.84 -15.82 4.58
C PHE A 110 -20.25 -16.43 5.92
N ARG A 111 -20.12 -15.69 7.03
CA ARG A 111 -20.61 -16.16 8.34
C ARG A 111 -22.12 -16.37 8.35
N PHE A 112 -22.88 -15.46 7.72
CA PHE A 112 -24.32 -15.58 7.62
C PHE A 112 -24.72 -16.82 6.80
N GLN A 113 -24.11 -17.02 5.64
CA GLN A 113 -24.34 -18.21 4.80
C GLN A 113 -24.05 -19.50 5.58
N LEU A 114 -22.92 -19.59 6.28
CA LEU A 114 -22.60 -20.76 7.11
C LEU A 114 -23.60 -21.00 8.24
N GLN A 115 -24.23 -19.96 8.79
CA GLN A 115 -25.26 -20.09 9.81
C GLN A 115 -26.61 -20.50 9.24
N THR A 116 -26.99 -20.01 8.05
CA THR A 116 -28.25 -20.38 7.39
C THR A 116 -28.19 -21.79 6.84
N THR A 117 -27.06 -22.21 6.26
CA THR A 117 -26.89 -23.58 5.77
C THR A 117 -26.91 -24.61 6.91
N LYS A 118 -26.48 -24.25 8.12
CA LYS A 118 -26.61 -25.09 9.33
C LYS A 118 -28.01 -25.15 9.94
N LYS A 119 -28.94 -24.30 9.49
CA LYS A 119 -30.34 -24.28 9.97
C LYS A 119 -31.31 -24.99 9.02
N GLU A 120 -30.84 -25.36 7.83
CA GLU A 120 -31.63 -26.05 6.81
C GLU A 120 -31.41 -27.58 6.82
N ASP A 121 -30.66 -28.10 7.81
CA ASP A 121 -30.53 -29.52 8.18
C ASP A 121 -31.10 -29.76 9.59
#